data_AF-A0A367EHW6-F1
#
_entry.id   AF-A0A367EHW6-F1
#
_cell.length_a   1.000
_cell.length_b   1.000
_cell.length_c   1.000
_cell.angle_alpha   90.00
_cell.angle_beta   90.00
_cell.angle_gamma   90.00
#
_symmetry.space_group_name_H-M   'P 1'
#
loop_
_entity.id
_entity.type
_entity.pdbx_description
1 polymer ?
#
loop_
_entity_poly.entity_id
_entity_poly.type
_entity_poly.pdbx_seq_one_letter_code
_entity_poly.pdbx_strand_id
1 'polypeptide(L)' 'MSNDERRERYARALYATLGYSAERHPWAGLSPARREVWYVRADAAIAVADEEIAQRAGTRQT' A
#
# COMPACT_ATOMS: atom_id res chain seq x y z
N MET A 1 -6.37 10.28 -9.26
CA MET A 1 -5.51 9.11 -9.01
C MET A 1 -6.37 7.88 -9.19
N SER A 2 -6.02 7.00 -10.14
CA SER A 2 -6.72 5.74 -10.35
C SER A 2 -6.50 4.79 -9.17
N ASN A 3 -7.32 3.74 -9.05
CA ASN A 3 -7.11 2.70 -8.04
C ASN A 3 -5.75 2.00 -8.23
N ASP A 4 -5.31 1.80 -9.48
CA ASP A 4 -4.01 1.19 -9.76
C ASP A 4 -2.83 2.07 -9.33
N GLU A 5 -2.92 3.39 -9.59
CA GLU A 5 -1.91 4.36 -9.13
C GLU A 5 -1.86 4.42 -7.60
N ARG A 6 -3.02 4.35 -6.95
CA ARG A 6 -3.14 4.31 -5.49
C ARG A 6 -2.50 3.03 -4.95
N ARG A 7 -2.82 1.87 -5.51
CA ARG A 7 -2.27 0.56 -5.14
C ARG A 7 -0.75 0.53 -5.31
N GLU A 8 -0.23 1.01 -6.45
CA GLU A 8 1.21 1.14 -6.71
C GLU A 8 1.90 2.00 -5.66
N ARG A 9 1.32 3.15 -5.32
CA ARG A 9 1.88 4.05 -4.31
C ARG A 9 1.98 3.38 -2.94
N TYR A 10 0.92 2.71 -2.49
CA TYR A 10 0.92 2.01 -1.20
C TYR A 10 1.89 0.83 -1.18
N ALA A 11 1.93 0.05 -2.25
CA ALA A 11 2.86 -1.08 -2.35
C ALA A 11 4.32 -0.63 -2.29
N ARG A 12 4.67 0.46 -2.99
CA ARG A 12 6.01 1.07 -2.94
C ARG A 12 6.34 1.61 -1.55
N ALA A 13 5.39 2.29 -0.90
CA ALA A 13 5.59 2.81 0.46
C ALA A 13 5.83 1.67 1.46
N LEU A 14 5.02 0.62 1.42
CA LEU A 14 5.19 -0.58 2.22
C LEU A 14 6.54 -1.26 1.95
N TYR A 15 6.93 -1.40 0.68
CA TYR A 15 8.21 -1.97 0.31
C TYR A 15 9.39 -1.17 0.89
N ALA A 16 9.31 0.16 0.84
CA ALA A 16 10.35 1.05 1.34
C ALA A 16 10.58 0.89 2.86
N THR A 17 9.59 0.41 3.62
CA THR A 17 9.76 0.13 5.07
C THR A 17 10.76 -0.98 5.37
N LEU A 18 11.14 -1.80 4.37
CA LEU A 18 12.19 -2.80 4.52
C LEU A 18 13.61 -2.20 4.61
N GLY A 19 13.76 -0.89 4.40
CA GLY A 19 15.03 -0.17 4.54
C GLY A 19 16.13 -0.78 3.68
N TYR A 20 17.20 -1.24 4.33
CA TYR A 20 18.40 -1.81 3.68
C TYR A 20 18.10 -2.86 2.59
N SER A 21 17.08 -3.70 2.78
CA SER A 21 16.71 -4.70 1.77
C SER A 21 16.10 -4.07 0.51
N ALA A 22 15.32 -3.00 0.66
CA ALA A 22 14.73 -2.25 -0.45
C ALA A 22 15.79 -1.44 -1.24
N GLU A 23 16.85 -0.99 -0.56
CA GLU A 23 18.00 -0.32 -1.20
C GLU A 23 18.80 -1.29 -2.08
N ARG A 24 19.06 -2.51 -1.57
CA ARG A 24 19.78 -3.57 -2.30
C ARG A 24 18.97 -4.17 -3.45
N HIS A 25 17.65 -4.14 -3.36
CA HIS A 25 16.73 -4.71 -4.34
C HIS A 25 15.68 -3.67 -4.75
N PRO A 26 16.05 -2.69 -5.60
CA PRO A 26 15.13 -1.60 -5.91
C PRO A 26 13.82 -2.11 -6.50
N TRP A 27 12.70 -1.48 -6.13
CA TRP A 27 11.35 -1.82 -6.59
C TRP A 27 11.26 -2.04 -8.10
N ALA A 28 11.91 -1.18 -8.88
CA ALA A 28 11.98 -1.25 -10.34
C ALA A 28 12.61 -2.55 -10.87
N GLY A 29 13.49 -3.18 -10.10
CA GLY A 29 14.13 -4.46 -10.42
C GLY A 29 13.38 -5.69 -9.91
N LEU A 30 12.28 -5.54 -9.16
CA LEU A 30 11.49 -6.67 -8.71
C LEU A 30 10.73 -7.32 -9.88
N SER A 31 10.69 -8.66 -9.89
CA SER A 31 9.84 -9.41 -10.81
C SER A 31 8.35 -9.16 -10.51
N PRO A 32 7.46 -9.32 -11.51
CA PRO A 32 6.01 -9.13 -11.30
C PRO A 32 5.47 -9.96 -10.13
N ALA A 33 5.86 -11.23 -10.02
CA ALA A 33 5.43 -12.10 -8.93
C ALA A 33 5.84 -11.59 -7.53
N ARG A 34 7.02 -10.96 -7.41
CA ARG A 34 7.45 -10.35 -6.14
C ARG A 34 6.66 -9.08 -5.84
N ARG A 35 6.32 -8.28 -6.85
CA ARG A 35 5.48 -7.08 -6.67
C ARG A 35 4.06 -7.45 -6.23
N GLU A 36 3.53 -8.57 -6.69
CA GLU A 36 2.18 -9.04 -6.33
C GLU A 36 1.99 -9.21 -4.82
N VAL A 37 3.01 -9.72 -4.12
CA VAL A 37 2.98 -9.83 -2.65
C VAL A 37 2.78 -8.47 -1.97
N TRP A 38 3.39 -7.42 -2.52
CA TRP A 38 3.26 -6.05 -2.01
C TRP A 38 1.95 -5.41 -2.40
N TYR A 39 1.40 -5.75 -3.56
CA TYR A 39 0.07 -5.32 -3.97
C TYR A 39 -1.02 -5.87 -3.07
N VAL A 40 -0.99 -7.18 -2.75
CA VAL A 40 -1.93 -7.78 -1.80
C VAL A 40 -1.88 -7.08 -0.44
N ARG A 41 -0.67 -6.76 0.04
CA ARG A 41 -0.50 -6.00 1.29
C ARG A 41 -1.01 -4.57 1.18
N ALA A 42 -0.81 -3.92 0.03
CA ALA A 42 -1.31 -2.58 -0.24
C ALA A 42 -2.84 -2.54 -0.24
N ASP A 43 -3.49 -3.52 -0.87
CA ASP A 43 -4.95 -3.63 -0.90
C ASP A 43 -5.52 -3.82 0.50
N ALA A 44 -4.90 -4.68 1.33
CA ALA A 44 -5.29 -4.84 2.73
C ALA A 44 -5.12 -3.56 3.55
N ALA A 45 -3.98 -2.86 3.40
CA ALA A 45 -3.73 -1.59 4.10
C ALA A 45 -4.70 -0.49 3.67
N ILE A 46 -5.03 -0.44 2.38
CA ILE A 46 -6.03 0.48 1.81
C ILE A 46 -7.41 0.22 2.42
N ALA A 47 -7.84 -1.04 2.49
CA ALA A 47 -9.14 -1.41 3.04
C ALA A 47 -9.27 -1.00 4.52
N VAL A 48 -8.24 -1.27 5.33
CA VAL A 48 -8.20 -0.85 6.74
C VAL A 48 -8.26 0.67 6.87
N ALA A 49 -7.46 1.40 6.08
CA ALA A 49 -7.46 2.86 6.13
C ALA A 49 -8.82 3.45 5.72
N ASP A 50 -9.46 2.89 4.69
CA ASP A 50 -10.78 3.33 4.24
C ASP A 50 -11.85 3.05 5.31
N GLU A 51 -11.77 1.91 6.00
CA GLU A 51 -12.65 1.60 7.14
C GLU A 51 -12.47 2.60 8.29
N GLU A 52 -11.23 2.88 8.70
CA GLU A 52 -10.95 3.86 9.76
C GLU A 52 -11.44 5.27 9.40
N ILE A 53 -11.27 5.69 8.15
CA ILE A 53 -11.78 6.98 7.66
C ILE A 53 -13.30 7.01 7.73
N ALA A 54 -13.97 5.94 7.27
CA ALA A 54 -15.43 5.84 7.32
C ALA A 54 -15.96 5.89 8.76
N GLN A 55 -15.33 5.14 9.68
CA GLN A 55 -15.69 5.16 11.10
C GLN A 55 -15.59 6.57 11.69
N ARG A 56 -14.47 7.28 11.45
CA ARG A 56 -14.24 8.66 11.95
C ARG A 56 -15.14 9.70 11.30
N ALA A 57 -15.48 9.53 10.02
CA ALA A 57 -16.42 10.40 9.31
C ALA A 57 -17.85 10.23 9.85
N GLY A 58 -18.25 9.00 10.19
CA GLY A 58 -19.53 8.70 10.81
C GLY A 58 -19.65 9.20 12.26
N THR A 59 -18.55 9.17 13.04
CA THR A 59 -18.55 9.67 14.43
C THR A 59 -18.73 11.19 14.56
N ARG A 60 -18.60 11.95 13.47
CA ARG A 60 -18.79 13.42 13.46
C ARG A 60 -20.25 13.86 13.37
N GLN A 61 -21.19 12.93 13.16
CA GLN A 61 -22.62 13.24 12.94
C GLN A 61 -23.53 12.97 14.14
N THR A 62 -22.97 12.60 15.29
CA THR A 62 -23.69 12.37 16.56
C THR A 62 -23.12 13.24 17.65
#